data_AF-A0A9X1QGJ5-F1
#
_entry.id   AF-A0A9X1QGJ5-F1
#
_cell.length_a   1.000
_cell.length_b   1.000
_cell.length_c   1.000
_cell.angle_alpha   90.00
_cell.angle_beta   90.00
_cell.angle_gamma   90.00
#
_symmetry.space_group_name_H-M   'P 1'
#
loop_
_entity.id
_entity.type
_entity.pdbx_description
1 polymer ?
#
loop_
_entity_poly.entity_id
_entity_poly.type
_entity_poly.pdbx_seq_one_letter_code
_entity_poly.pdbx_strand_id
1 'polypeptide(L)'
;MVFATKYRHPFLNDSIRWKVFEHMYENAREKGIFLDSVNGWTDHAHCLVALEREQTISKVAQLIKGESSFWINQNKLTTRKFTWQDDYWAVSVSERHVEIVRNYIRKQESHHRTKTFKQENDRFMKKYGWEPTNPKSAKNPPISR
;
A
#
# COMPACT_ATOMS: atom_id res chain seq x y z
N MET A 1 -2.28 0.32 -4.98
CA MET A 1 -2.40 -0.49 -3.74
C MET A 1 -1.79 0.30 -2.59
N VAL A 2 -2.39 0.24 -1.41
CA VAL A 2 -1.96 0.95 -0.20
C VAL A 2 -2.07 0.01 0.99
N PHE A 3 -1.08 -0.01 1.87
CA PHE A 3 -1.09 -0.79 3.10
C PHE A 3 -0.27 -0.11 4.19
N ALA A 4 -0.55 -0.46 5.44
CA ALA A 4 0.00 0.21 6.61
C ALA A 4 0.80 -0.73 7.51
N THR A 5 1.69 -0.17 8.32
CA THR A 5 2.38 -0.90 9.38
C THR A 5 1.37 -1.38 10.43
N LYS A 6 1.67 -2.52 11.07
CA LYS A 6 0.81 -3.06 12.12
C LYS A 6 0.66 -2.03 13.25
N TYR A 7 -0.58 -1.84 13.69
CA TYR A 7 -0.98 -0.80 14.66
C TYR A 7 -0.58 0.63 14.29
N ARG A 8 -0.29 0.91 13.01
CA ARG A 8 0.16 2.23 12.52
C ARG A 8 1.45 2.72 13.21
N HIS A 9 2.30 1.80 13.66
CA HIS A 9 3.59 2.17 14.23
C HIS A 9 4.48 2.88 13.18
N PRO A 10 5.08 4.04 13.50
CA PRO A 10 5.81 4.87 12.54
C PRO A 10 7.23 4.35 12.29
N PHE A 11 7.36 3.09 11.82
CA PHE A 11 8.66 2.44 11.61
C PHE A 11 9.43 2.94 10.39
N LEU A 12 8.76 3.54 9.41
CA LEU A 12 9.36 3.99 8.15
C LEU A 12 9.85 5.44 8.26
N ASN A 13 10.74 5.71 9.21
CA ASN A 13 11.42 7.00 9.30
C ASN A 13 12.37 7.21 8.11
N ASP A 14 12.91 8.41 7.95
CA ASP A 14 13.68 8.81 6.77
C ASP A 14 14.92 7.94 6.53
N SER A 15 15.53 7.36 7.58
CA SER A 15 16.73 6.51 7.44
C SER A 15 16.44 5.07 7.00
N ILE A 16 15.20 4.60 7.19
CA ILE A 16 14.76 3.23 6.87
C ILE A 16 13.88 3.22 5.61
N ARG A 17 12.99 4.22 5.45
CA ARG A 17 11.93 4.24 4.43
C ARG A 17 12.47 4.04 3.02
N TRP A 18 13.51 4.78 2.65
CA TRP A 18 14.09 4.70 1.31
C TRP A 18 14.71 3.33 1.02
N LYS A 19 15.43 2.75 1.98
CA LYS A 19 16.01 1.41 1.86
C LYS A 19 14.92 0.34 1.68
N VAL A 20 13.83 0.47 2.42
CA VAL A 20 12.69 -0.46 2.31
C VAL A 20 12.02 -0.34 0.95
N PHE A 21 11.79 0.88 0.45
CA PHE A 21 11.12 1.09 -0.84
C PHE A 21 12.00 0.68 -2.02
N GLU A 22 13.31 0.91 -1.95
CA GLU A 22 14.28 0.39 -2.91
C GLU A 22 14.27 -1.14 -2.94
N HIS A 23 14.38 -1.78 -1.76
CA HIS A 23 14.30 -3.22 -1.64
C HIS A 23 12.99 -3.80 -2.20
N MET A 24 11.84 -3.17 -1.89
CA MET A 24 10.54 -3.57 -2.44
C MET A 24 10.51 -3.51 -3.97
N TYR A 25 11.15 -2.50 -4.56
CA TYR A 25 11.23 -2.33 -6.02
C TYR A 25 12.10 -3.42 -6.67
N GLU A 26 13.29 -3.65 -6.13
CA GLU A 26 14.21 -4.68 -6.63
C GLU A 26 13.60 -6.08 -6.51
N ASN A 27 13.02 -6.38 -5.35
CA ASN A 27 12.44 -7.68 -5.08
C ASN A 27 11.15 -7.95 -5.89
N ALA A 28 10.34 -6.90 -6.15
CA ALA A 28 9.21 -7.00 -7.05
C ALA A 28 9.68 -7.38 -8.47
N ARG A 29 10.74 -6.74 -8.97
CA ARG A 29 11.33 -7.05 -10.27
C ARG A 29 11.81 -8.50 -10.36
N GLU A 30 12.49 -9.01 -9.34
CA GLU A 30 12.93 -10.43 -9.26
C GLU A 30 11.77 -11.42 -9.32
N LYS A 31 10.58 -11.02 -8.85
CA LYS A 31 9.37 -11.83 -8.82
C LYS A 31 8.47 -11.64 -10.06
N GLY A 32 8.94 -10.91 -11.07
CA GLY A 32 8.15 -10.58 -12.26
C GLY A 32 6.95 -9.67 -11.96
N ILE A 33 7.01 -8.89 -10.88
CA ILE A 33 5.97 -7.92 -10.53
C ILE A 33 6.42 -6.55 -11.04
N PHE A 34 5.63 -5.95 -11.94
CA PHE A 34 5.89 -4.59 -12.41
C PHE A 34 5.41 -3.57 -11.36
N LEU A 35 6.27 -3.28 -10.38
CA LEU A 35 6.08 -2.19 -9.43
C LEU A 35 6.53 -0.89 -10.09
N ASP A 36 5.61 -0.14 -10.69
CA ASP A 36 5.91 1.12 -11.38
C ASP A 36 6.49 2.17 -10.44
N SER A 37 5.85 2.34 -9.27
CA SER A 37 6.22 3.36 -8.30
C SER A 37 5.87 2.91 -6.89
N VAL A 38 6.76 3.22 -5.94
CA VAL A 38 6.53 3.05 -4.50
C VAL A 38 6.98 4.29 -3.75
N ASN A 39 6.14 4.77 -2.84
CA ASN A 39 6.46 5.83 -1.88
C ASN A 39 5.49 5.68 -0.68
N GLY A 40 5.54 6.58 0.30
CA GLY A 40 4.65 6.55 1.45
C GLY A 40 5.10 7.51 2.53
N TRP A 41 4.69 7.20 3.76
CA TRP A 41 5.03 7.98 4.94
C TRP A 41 5.57 7.07 6.04
N THR A 42 5.53 7.53 7.29
CA THR A 42 6.13 6.85 8.44
C THR A 42 5.50 5.49 8.76
N ASP A 43 4.24 5.26 8.37
CA ASP A 43 3.44 4.13 8.81
C ASP A 43 2.65 3.45 7.67
N HIS A 44 2.90 3.81 6.40
CA HIS A 44 2.22 3.21 5.26
C HIS A 44 2.97 3.40 3.95
N ALA A 45 2.65 2.56 2.97
CA ALA A 45 3.21 2.58 1.62
C ALA A 45 2.11 2.60 0.55
N HIS A 46 2.34 3.37 -0.51
CA HIS A 46 1.56 3.46 -1.74
C HIS A 46 2.36 2.83 -2.87
N CYS A 47 1.77 1.84 -3.52
CA CYS A 47 2.35 1.11 -4.65
C CYS A 47 1.46 1.28 -5.88
N LEU A 48 2.04 1.70 -7.00
CA LEU A 48 1.43 1.56 -8.33
C LEU A 48 2.02 0.31 -8.98
N VAL A 49 1.15 -0.63 -9.31
CA VAL A 49 1.54 -1.94 -9.85
C VAL A 49 0.78 -2.16 -11.15
N ALA A 50 1.47 -2.62 -12.19
CA ALA A 50 0.83 -3.22 -13.35
C ALA A 50 0.77 -4.74 -13.14
N LEU A 51 -0.43 -5.31 -13.19
CA LEU A 51 -0.63 -6.75 -13.04
C LEU A 51 -0.49 -7.44 -14.39
N GLU A 52 0.23 -8.53 -14.41
CA GLU A 52 0.21 -9.47 -15.54
C GLU A 52 -1.02 -10.38 -15.50
N ARG A 53 -1.30 -11.06 -16.61
CA ARG A 53 -2.52 -11.87 -16.82
C ARG A 53 -2.79 -12.88 -15.70
N GLU A 54 -1.75 -13.56 -15.23
CA GLU A 54 -1.86 -14.62 -14.22
C GLU A 54 -1.70 -14.10 -12.78
N GLN A 55 -1.48 -12.80 -12.60
CA GLN A 55 -1.26 -12.21 -11.29
C GLN A 55 -2.57 -11.73 -10.65
N THR A 56 -2.78 -12.13 -9.40
CA THR A 56 -3.86 -11.58 -8.58
C THR A 56 -3.34 -10.47 -7.67
N ILE A 57 -4.19 -9.47 -7.38
CA ILE A 57 -3.85 -8.39 -6.44
C ILE A 57 -3.42 -8.97 -5.08
N SER A 58 -4.15 -9.97 -4.58
CA SER A 58 -3.86 -10.61 -3.29
C SER A 58 -2.49 -11.27 -3.27
N LYS A 59 -2.11 -11.99 -4.34
CA LYS A 59 -0.80 -12.62 -4.42
C LYS A 59 0.32 -11.60 -4.48
N VAL A 60 0.15 -10.54 -5.28
CA VAL A 60 1.13 -9.45 -5.37
C VAL A 60 1.28 -8.72 -4.03
N ALA A 61 0.17 -8.41 -3.35
CA ALA A 61 0.20 -7.80 -2.03
C ALA A 61 0.93 -8.69 -1.01
N GLN A 62 0.65 -9.99 -1.02
CA GLN A 62 1.31 -10.97 -0.16
C GLN A 62 2.83 -10.97 -0.40
N LEU A 63 3.27 -11.00 -1.66
CA LEU A 63 4.69 -11.06 -2.01
C LEU A 63 5.40 -9.77 -1.59
N ILE A 64 4.87 -8.61 -1.95
CA ILE A 64 5.47 -7.30 -1.60
C ILE A 64 5.50 -7.11 -0.06
N LYS A 65 4.39 -7.33 0.64
CA LYS A 65 4.29 -7.12 2.10
C LYS A 65 5.10 -8.16 2.87
N GLY A 66 4.95 -9.43 2.53
CA GLY A 66 5.57 -10.54 3.25
C GLY A 66 7.08 -10.51 3.13
N GLU A 67 7.58 -10.34 1.91
CA GLU A 67 9.02 -10.33 1.65
C GLU A 67 9.68 -9.09 2.27
N SER A 68 9.12 -7.89 2.10
CA SER A 68 9.68 -6.68 2.73
C SER A 68 9.67 -6.76 4.25
N SER A 69 8.63 -7.36 4.86
CA SER A 69 8.61 -7.60 6.31
C SER A 69 9.73 -8.55 6.73
N PHE A 70 9.95 -9.63 5.99
CA PHE A 70 11.04 -10.57 6.26
C PHE A 70 12.39 -9.86 6.19
N TRP A 71 12.64 -9.11 5.11
CA TRP A 71 13.90 -8.40 4.90
C TRP A 71 14.17 -7.34 5.96
N ILE A 72 13.18 -6.52 6.34
CA ILE A 72 13.30 -5.52 7.41
C ILE A 72 13.74 -6.17 8.73
N ASN A 73 13.12 -7.30 9.08
CA ASN A 73 13.41 -8.02 10.31
C ASN A 73 14.78 -8.70 10.26
N GLN A 74 15.13 -9.32 9.13
CA GLN A 74 16.42 -9.98 8.93
C GLN A 74 17.58 -9.00 9.08
N ASN A 75 17.42 -7.77 8.56
CA ASN A 75 18.41 -6.70 8.64
C ASN A 75 18.32 -5.87 9.92
N LYS A 76 17.39 -6.19 10.83
CA LYS A 76 17.18 -5.48 12.11
C LYS A 76 17.04 -3.96 11.93
N LEU A 77 16.33 -3.52 10.88
CA LEU A 77 16.18 -2.09 10.59
C LEU A 77 15.30 -1.38 11.62
N THR A 78 14.48 -2.11 12.36
CA THR A 78 13.61 -1.60 13.42
C THR A 78 13.97 -2.20 14.77
N THR A 79 13.74 -1.45 15.85
CA THR A 79 14.02 -1.91 17.23
C THR A 79 13.11 -3.04 17.71
N ARG A 80 11.99 -3.26 17.01
CA ARG A 80 11.00 -4.30 17.28
C ARG A 80 10.68 -5.05 16.00
N LYS A 81 10.06 -6.22 16.14
CA LYS A 81 9.58 -7.00 14.99
C LYS A 81 8.62 -6.16 14.14
N PHE A 82 9.00 -5.94 12.89
CA PHE A 82 8.20 -5.25 11.90
C PHE A 82 7.17 -6.20 11.28
N THR A 83 5.95 -5.72 11.11
CA THR A 83 4.91 -6.38 10.31
C THR A 83 4.02 -5.31 9.67
N TRP A 84 3.54 -5.57 8.46
CA TRP A 84 2.41 -4.83 7.90
C TRP A 84 1.09 -5.31 8.55
N GLN A 85 0.02 -4.54 8.41
CA GLN A 85 -1.33 -5.01 8.68
C GLN A 85 -1.70 -6.14 7.72
N ASP A 86 -2.68 -6.98 8.09
CA ASP A 86 -3.14 -8.08 7.24
C ASP A 86 -3.83 -7.53 5.97
N ASP A 87 -4.61 -6.47 6.13
CA ASP A 87 -5.37 -5.83 5.07
C ASP A 87 -4.51 -4.96 4.13
N TYR A 88 -5.08 -4.68 2.96
CA TYR A 88 -4.59 -3.69 2.02
C TYR A 88 -5.79 -3.09 1.29
N TRP A 89 -5.61 -1.89 0.74
CA TRP A 89 -6.60 -1.28 -0.14
C TRP A 89 -6.06 -1.20 -1.57
N ALA A 90 -6.88 -1.55 -2.56
CA ALA A 90 -6.50 -1.52 -3.96
C ALA A 90 -7.63 -0.94 -4.80
N VAL A 91 -7.26 -0.05 -5.73
CA VAL A 91 -8.14 0.54 -6.73
C VAL A 91 -7.47 0.41 -8.09
N SER A 92 -8.25 0.12 -9.12
CA SER A 92 -7.77 0.15 -10.50
C SER A 92 -7.65 1.59 -10.99
N VAL A 93 -6.68 1.83 -11.88
CA VAL A 93 -6.44 3.14 -12.47
C VAL A 93 -6.41 2.98 -13.98
N SER A 94 -7.15 3.81 -14.71
CA SER A 94 -7.11 3.80 -16.17
C SER A 94 -5.78 4.36 -16.68
N GLU A 95 -5.34 3.96 -17.87
CA GLU A 95 -4.11 4.44 -18.50
C GLU A 95 -3.97 5.98 -18.50
N ARG A 96 -5.05 6.70 -18.84
CA ARG A 96 -5.11 8.18 -18.82
C ARG A 96 -4.78 8.81 -17.46
N HIS A 97 -4.92 8.06 -16.37
CA HIS A 97 -4.66 8.50 -15.01
C HIS A 97 -3.34 7.97 -14.45
N VAL A 98 -2.60 7.12 -15.18
CA VAL A 98 -1.34 6.52 -14.69
C VAL A 98 -0.33 7.60 -14.31
N GLU A 99 -0.10 8.59 -15.19
CA GLU A 99 0.85 9.67 -14.88
C GLU A 99 0.39 10.54 -13.70
N ILE A 100 -0.92 10.77 -13.56
CA ILE A 100 -1.50 11.49 -12.42
C ILE A 100 -1.23 10.71 -11.12
N VAL A 101 -1.44 9.39 -11.14
CA VAL A 101 -1.23 8.51 -9.97
C VAL A 101 0.26 8.41 -9.64
N ARG A 102 1.12 8.30 -10.64
CA ARG A 102 2.58 8.30 -10.49
C ARG A 102 3.06 9.57 -9.79
N ASN A 103 2.60 10.73 -10.25
CA ASN A 103 2.94 12.02 -9.64
C ASN A 103 2.35 12.20 -8.24
N TYR A 104 1.15 11.65 -8.00
CA TYR A 104 0.57 11.60 -6.66
C TYR A 104 1.42 10.75 -5.70
N ILE A 105 1.88 9.56 -6.11
CA ILE A 105 2.75 8.70 -5.31
C ILE A 105 4.09 9.38 -5.02
N ARG A 106 4.74 9.98 -6.03
CA ARG A 106 6.00 10.72 -5.86
C ARG A 106 5.92 11.82 -4.79
N LYS A 107 4.74 12.43 -4.61
CA LYS A 107 4.51 13.54 -3.67
C LYS A 107 4.01 13.10 -2.29
N GLN A 108 3.82 11.80 -2.05
CA GLN A 108 3.21 11.27 -0.81
C GLN A 108 3.91 11.74 0.46
N GLU A 109 5.25 11.72 0.47
CA GLU A 109 6.03 12.22 1.59
C GLU A 109 5.70 13.68 1.94
N SER A 110 5.69 14.56 0.94
CA SER A 110 5.35 15.98 1.12
C SER A 110 3.88 16.19 1.54
N HIS A 111 2.97 15.38 1.00
CA HIS A 111 1.54 15.45 1.29
C HIS A 111 1.27 15.15 2.77
N HIS A 112 1.89 14.09 3.29
CA HIS A 112 1.67 13.62 4.66
C HIS A 112 2.38 14.43 5.75
N ARG A 113 3.14 15.47 5.38
CA ARG A 113 3.57 16.52 6.33
C ARG A 113 2.40 17.34 6.89
N THR A 114 1.28 17.41 6.17
CA THR A 114 0.12 18.24 6.56
C THR A 114 -1.23 17.50 6.55
N LYS A 115 -1.28 16.31 5.96
CA LYS A 115 -2.48 15.48 5.90
C LYS A 115 -2.24 14.13 6.56
N THR A 116 -3.18 13.65 7.35
CA THR A 116 -3.08 12.31 7.95
C THR A 116 -3.58 11.25 6.97
N PHE A 117 -3.09 10.03 7.13
CA PHE A 117 -3.61 8.89 6.36
C PHE A 117 -5.12 8.69 6.52
N LYS A 118 -5.66 8.93 7.72
CA LYS A 118 -7.10 8.85 7.97
C LYS A 118 -7.87 9.84 7.09
N GLN A 119 -7.44 11.10 7.05
CA GLN A 119 -8.06 12.12 6.20
C GLN A 119 -8.01 11.75 4.71
N GLU A 120 -6.90 11.15 4.27
CA GLU A 120 -6.75 10.71 2.90
C GLU A 120 -7.68 9.52 2.58
N ASN A 121 -7.74 8.52 3.48
CA ASN A 121 -8.65 7.39 3.37
C ASN A 121 -10.11 7.84 3.34
N ASP A 122 -10.52 8.75 4.23
CA ASP A 122 -11.87 9.32 4.27
C ASP A 122 -12.22 10.03 2.95
N ARG A 123 -11.27 10.79 2.40
CA ARG A 123 -11.43 11.44 1.09
C ARG A 123 -11.61 10.41 -0.03
N PHE A 124 -10.83 9.34 0.00
CA PHE A 124 -10.89 8.30 -1.00
C PHE A 124 -12.19 7.49 -0.94
N MET A 125 -12.63 7.12 0.25
CA MET A 125 -13.92 6.48 0.49
C MET A 125 -15.06 7.33 -0.10
N LYS A 126 -15.07 8.64 0.21
CA LYS A 126 -16.06 9.57 -0.36
C LYS A 126 -15.98 9.67 -1.89
N LYS A 127 -14.77 9.73 -2.46
CA LYS A 127 -14.56 9.90 -3.90
C LYS A 127 -15.03 8.68 -4.70
N TYR A 128 -14.81 7.48 -4.19
CA TYR A 128 -15.10 6.24 -4.89
C TYR A 128 -16.37 5.53 -4.39
N GLY A 129 -17.16 6.19 -3.54
CA GLY A 129 -18.44 5.67 -3.05
C GLY A 129 -18.31 4.44 -2.16
N TRP A 130 -17.22 4.35 -1.37
CA TRP A 130 -17.00 3.22 -0.47
C TRP A 130 -17.50 3.55 0.94
N GLU A 131 -18.44 2.75 1.45
CA GLU A 131 -18.92 2.80 2.83
C GLU A 131 -18.12 1.80 3.67
N PRO A 132 -17.66 2.14 4.89
CA PRO A 132 -17.05 1.17 5.78
C PRO A 132 -18.04 0.03 6.05
N THR A 133 -17.69 -1.20 5.70
CA THR A 133 -18.53 -2.36 6.05
C THR A 133 -18.58 -2.47 7.58
N ASN A 134 -19.71 -2.10 8.17
CA ASN A 134 -19.96 -2.33 9.58
C ASN A 134 -19.99 -3.85 9.81
N PRO A 135 -19.14 -4.44 10.69
CA PRO A 135 -19.13 -5.90 10.89
C PRO A 135 -20.45 -6.48 11.41
N LYS A 136 -21.42 -5.63 11.77
CA LYS A 136 -22.72 -6.01 12.32
C LYS A 136 -23.89 -6.02 11.31
N SER A 137 -23.70 -5.64 10.05
CA SER A 137 -24.81 -5.55 9.07
C SER A 137 -24.73 -6.51 7.89
N ALA A 138 -23.81 -7.48 7.89
CA ALA A 138 -23.79 -8.54 6.88
C ALA A 138 -24.90 -9.59 7.13
N LYS A 139 -26.17 -9.20 6.93
CA LYS A 139 -27.24 -10.12 6.60
C LYS A 139 -27.95 -9.60 5.35
N ASN A 140 -27.75 -10.37 4.29
CA ASN A 140 -28.32 -10.29 2.94
C ASN A 140 -27.59 -9.38 1.95
N PRO A 141 -26.84 -9.95 0.99
CA PRO A 141 -26.40 -9.20 -0.18
C PRO A 141 -27.63 -8.88 -1.06
N PRO A 142 -27.72 -7.68 -1.65
CA PRO A 142 -28.72 -7.41 -2.67
C PRO A 142 -28.42 -8.28 -3.90
N ILE A 143 -29.43 -9.00 -4.36
CA ILE A 143 -29.43 -9.66 -5.67
C ILE A 143 -29.44 -8.53 -6.71
N SER A 144 -28.36 -8.34 -7.45
CA SER A 144 -28.35 -7.44 -8.61
C SER A 144 -28.58 -8.23 -9.89
N ARG A 145 -29.59 -7.79 -10.66
CA ARG A 145 -29.67 -8.02 -12.11
C ARG A 145 -28.55 -7.28 -12.83
#